data_AF-A0A3N4I4P2-F1
#
_entry.id   AF-A0A3N4I4P2-F1
#
_cell.length_a   1.000
_cell.length_b   1.000
_cell.length_c   1.000
_cell.angle_alpha   90.00
_cell.angle_beta   90.00
_cell.angle_gamma   90.00
#
_symmetry.space_group_name_H-M   'P 1'
#
loop_
_entity.id
_entity.type
_entity.pdbx_description
1 polymer ?
#
loop_
_entity_poly.entity_id
_entity_poly.type
_entity_poly.pdbx_seq_one_letter_code
_entity_poly.pdbx_strand_id
1 'polypeptide(L)'
;MSRYVKEKHAKERRVAETKRVLLNHINTLPNVRLTSLNQVYIHPESTANFGYRWTFTKGYKLPQVTPGAGRPFKSLSHYTISEHAQLVYAVNKGHMKAVEVASETAKEAEENSGTIYVRIKDNDEDEDEDEDEDEEMNDKEDEDEEEGEEGEEDETEDEDREEIQLRKQFRTTEHETTSTGRKAVADNDAVEATHPTRESSESRSSSPLNGSNATFDQTHVDSSPPPSRIVSKTDAGVKKNKRFEKKLRRLQKKVRELEQTLEAEREVGRKKDRFWMGKEENWMEEKRQLVKRYRSAVEKSRI
;
A
#
# COMPACT_ATOMS: atom_id res chain seq x y z
N MET A 1 -8.87 6.94 16.18
CA MET A 1 -8.52 7.53 14.87
C MET A 1 -9.54 7.09 13.84
N SER A 2 -10.35 8.03 13.34
CA SER A 2 -11.45 7.78 12.40
C SER A 2 -10.98 7.14 11.10
N ARG A 3 -11.84 6.35 10.44
CA ARG A 3 -11.57 5.79 9.10
C ARG A 3 -11.23 6.91 8.10
N TYR A 4 -11.89 8.05 8.22
CA TYR A 4 -11.64 9.24 7.40
C TYR A 4 -10.20 9.75 7.51
N VAL A 5 -9.67 9.87 8.74
CA VAL A 5 -8.29 10.32 8.99
C VAL A 5 -7.26 9.36 8.38
N LYS A 6 -7.50 8.05 8.48
CA LYS A 6 -6.63 7.04 7.86
C LYS A 6 -6.62 7.16 6.34
N GLU A 7 -7.78 7.39 5.73
CA GLU A 7 -7.90 7.56 4.28
C GLU A 7 -7.26 8.86 3.78
N LYS A 8 -7.46 9.98 4.49
CA LYS A 8 -6.81 11.27 4.24
C LYS A 8 -5.28 11.12 4.23
N HIS A 9 -4.71 10.52 5.28
CA HIS A 9 -3.26 10.29 5.34
C HIS A 9 -2.75 9.31 4.28
N ALA A 10 -3.52 8.27 3.93
CA ALA A 10 -3.15 7.37 2.85
C ALA A 10 -3.12 8.09 1.49
N LYS A 11 -4.08 9.00 1.25
CA LYS A 11 -4.15 9.85 0.07
C LYS A 11 -2.95 10.81 -0.01
N GLU A 12 -2.68 11.54 1.06
CA GLU A 12 -1.53 12.47 1.16
C GLU A 12 -0.20 11.76 0.90
N ARG A 13 -0.02 10.56 1.48
CA ARG A 13 1.19 9.76 1.28
C ARG A 13 1.40 9.38 -0.18
N ARG A 14 0.35 8.91 -0.87
CA ARG A 14 0.41 8.58 -2.31
C ARG A 14 0.75 9.79 -3.17
N VAL A 15 0.15 10.93 -2.88
CA VAL A 15 0.43 12.20 -3.58
C VAL A 15 1.89 12.60 -3.35
N ALA A 16 2.38 12.55 -2.12
CA ALA A 16 3.75 12.89 -1.78
C ALA A 16 4.77 11.95 -2.46
N GLU A 17 4.51 10.64 -2.48
CA GLU A 17 5.35 9.65 -3.20
C GLU A 17 5.42 9.94 -4.69
N THR A 18 4.27 10.22 -5.31
CA THR A 18 4.21 10.57 -6.73
C THR A 18 4.98 11.87 -7.02
N LYS A 19 4.77 12.90 -6.20
CA LYS A 19 5.48 14.18 -6.33
C LYS A 19 6.99 14.01 -6.14
N ARG A 20 7.46 13.12 -5.27
CA ARG A 20 8.90 12.82 -5.12
C ARG A 20 9.50 12.26 -6.41
N VAL A 21 8.81 11.32 -7.06
CA VAL A 21 9.27 10.76 -8.35
C VAL A 21 9.36 11.85 -9.43
N LEU A 22 8.32 12.70 -9.51
CA LEU A 22 8.29 13.82 -10.46
C LEU A 22 9.39 14.84 -10.17
N LEU A 23 9.59 15.22 -8.90
CA LEU A 23 10.63 16.15 -8.46
C LEU A 23 12.02 15.65 -8.85
N ASN A 24 12.30 14.38 -8.55
CA ASN A 24 13.57 13.74 -8.92
C ASN A 24 13.79 13.78 -10.44
N HIS A 25 12.74 13.57 -11.23
CA HIS A 25 12.83 13.66 -12.69
C HIS A 25 13.04 15.09 -13.17
N ILE A 26 12.33 16.08 -12.62
CA ILE A 26 12.48 17.50 -13.01
C ILE A 26 13.89 18.00 -12.69
N ASN A 27 14.46 17.62 -11.55
CA ASN A 27 15.82 17.99 -11.15
C ASN A 27 16.92 17.36 -12.02
N THR A 28 16.57 16.54 -13.02
CA THR A 28 17.53 16.12 -14.06
C THR A 28 17.76 17.19 -15.13
N LEU A 29 16.91 18.23 -15.17
CA LEU A 29 17.08 19.37 -16.06
C LEU A 29 18.14 20.34 -15.50
N PRO A 30 19.07 20.84 -16.34
CA PRO A 30 20.21 21.63 -15.85
C PRO A 30 19.81 23.01 -15.28
N ASN A 31 18.80 23.65 -15.87
CA ASN A 31 18.42 25.03 -15.55
C ASN A 31 17.17 25.15 -14.67
N VAL A 32 16.55 24.03 -14.29
CA VAL A 32 15.36 24.00 -13.44
C VAL A 32 15.74 23.36 -12.10
N ARG A 33 15.58 24.13 -11.02
CA ARG A 33 15.87 23.64 -9.66
C ARG A 33 14.65 23.84 -8.77
N LEU A 34 13.98 22.75 -8.47
CA LEU A 34 12.88 22.74 -7.52
C LEU A 34 13.39 22.23 -6.17
N THR A 35 13.07 22.95 -5.09
CA THR A 35 13.52 22.62 -3.73
C THR A 35 12.43 21.92 -2.92
N SER A 36 11.16 22.06 -3.31
CA SER A 36 10.02 21.56 -2.55
C SER A 36 9.03 20.76 -3.40
N LEU A 37 8.35 19.79 -2.78
CA LEU A 37 7.23 19.04 -3.38
C LEU A 37 6.05 19.94 -3.76
N ASN A 38 5.94 21.12 -3.15
CA ASN A 38 4.88 22.08 -3.47
C ASN A 38 5.10 22.79 -4.81
N GLN A 39 6.33 22.78 -5.33
CA GLN A 39 6.67 23.37 -6.63
C GLN A 39 6.48 22.40 -7.82
N VAL A 40 6.04 21.18 -7.54
CA VAL A 40 5.82 20.15 -8.55
C VAL A 40 4.38 20.22 -9.03
N TYR A 41 4.22 20.66 -10.29
CA TYR A 41 2.94 20.77 -10.97
C TYR A 41 2.94 19.90 -12.23
N ILE A 42 1.74 19.48 -12.63
CA ILE A 42 1.51 18.72 -13.86
C ILE A 42 0.84 19.58 -14.92
N HIS A 43 0.08 20.60 -14.49
CA HIS A 43 -0.68 21.46 -15.39
C HIS A 43 0.25 22.35 -16.22
N PRO A 44 0.08 22.40 -17.56
CA PRO A 44 0.96 23.17 -18.44
C PRO A 44 1.14 24.64 -18.02
N GLU A 45 0.04 25.29 -17.61
CA GLU A 45 0.03 26.69 -17.17
C GLU A 45 0.89 26.89 -15.92
N SER A 46 0.78 26.00 -14.94
CA SER A 46 1.56 26.11 -13.70
C SER A 46 3.03 25.79 -13.93
N THR A 47 3.36 24.84 -14.80
CA THR A 47 4.76 24.41 -15.03
C THR A 47 5.58 25.48 -15.73
N ALA A 48 4.97 26.31 -16.58
CA ALA A 48 5.65 27.38 -17.31
C ALA A 48 6.36 28.36 -16.37
N ASN A 49 5.73 28.71 -15.25
CA ASN A 49 6.29 29.60 -14.22
C ASN A 49 7.56 29.05 -13.56
N PHE A 50 7.79 27.74 -13.64
CA PHE A 50 8.94 27.06 -13.08
C PHE A 50 9.98 26.67 -14.14
N GLY A 51 9.82 27.11 -15.39
CA GLY A 51 10.80 26.89 -16.46
C GLY A 51 10.81 25.47 -17.03
N TYR A 52 9.77 24.66 -16.79
CA TYR A 52 9.64 23.33 -17.40
C TYR A 52 8.24 23.10 -17.95
N ARG A 53 8.11 22.10 -18.82
CA ARG A 53 6.82 21.57 -19.28
C ARG A 53 6.89 20.07 -19.40
N TRP A 54 5.75 19.41 -19.29
CA TRP A 54 5.66 17.97 -19.53
C TRP A 54 5.43 17.67 -21.00
N THR A 55 6.17 16.69 -21.51
CA THR A 55 5.98 16.11 -22.84
C THR A 55 5.56 14.65 -22.71
N PHE A 56 4.63 14.24 -23.58
CA PHE A 56 4.04 12.91 -23.54
C PHE A 56 4.30 12.18 -24.86
N THR A 57 4.68 10.92 -24.77
CA THR A 57 4.96 10.04 -25.92
C THR A 57 4.19 8.73 -25.75
N LYS A 58 4.11 7.94 -26.83
CA LYS A 58 3.47 6.62 -26.84
C LYS A 58 1.99 6.63 -26.40
N GLY A 59 1.30 7.73 -26.66
CA GLY A 59 -0.13 7.85 -26.41
C GLY A 59 -0.52 7.97 -24.94
N TYR A 60 0.44 8.16 -24.02
CA TYR A 60 0.11 8.47 -22.62
C TYR A 60 -0.66 9.80 -22.56
N LYS A 61 -1.75 9.81 -21.79
CA LYS A 61 -2.59 10.99 -21.56
C LYS A 61 -2.74 11.20 -20.06
N LEU A 62 -2.72 12.46 -19.65
CA LEU A 62 -3.01 12.82 -18.27
C LEU A 62 -4.48 12.51 -17.94
N PRO A 63 -4.77 12.06 -16.71
CA PRO A 63 -6.13 11.97 -16.20
C PRO A 63 -6.89 13.29 -16.37
N GLN A 64 -8.01 13.22 -17.08
CA GLN A 64 -8.90 14.36 -17.31
C GLN A 64 -10.08 14.30 -16.34
N VAL A 65 -10.60 15.46 -15.97
CA VAL A 65 -11.89 15.52 -15.26
C VAL A 65 -13.00 15.20 -16.27
N THR A 66 -14.11 14.66 -15.79
CA THR A 66 -15.31 14.44 -16.61
C THR A 66 -15.66 15.72 -17.40
N PRO A 67 -16.01 15.61 -18.70
CA PRO A 67 -16.42 16.75 -19.49
C PRO A 67 -17.53 17.54 -18.78
N GLY A 68 -17.35 18.85 -18.61
CA GLY A 68 -18.31 19.74 -17.95
C GLY A 68 -17.83 20.38 -16.64
N ALA A 69 -16.73 19.91 -16.04
CA ALA A 69 -16.21 20.45 -14.78
C ALA A 69 -15.36 21.74 -14.91
N GLY A 70 -15.33 22.38 -16.09
CA GLY A 70 -14.59 23.63 -16.35
C GLY A 70 -13.06 23.52 -16.36
N ARG A 71 -12.46 22.45 -15.81
CA ARG A 71 -11.01 22.20 -15.82
C ARG A 71 -10.67 20.97 -16.66
N PRO A 72 -9.75 21.06 -17.63
CA PRO A 72 -9.44 19.94 -18.53
C PRO A 72 -8.65 18.82 -17.86
N PHE A 73 -7.97 19.09 -16.74
CA PHE A 73 -7.11 18.13 -16.06
C PHE A 73 -7.44 18.00 -14.58
N LYS A 74 -7.27 16.79 -14.07
CA LYS A 74 -7.50 16.45 -12.68
C LYS A 74 -6.31 16.91 -11.82
N SER A 75 -6.57 17.37 -10.59
CA SER A 75 -5.49 17.61 -9.61
C SER A 75 -4.93 16.29 -9.10
N LEU A 76 -3.63 16.24 -8.76
CA LEU A 76 -2.97 15.05 -8.20
C LEU A 76 -3.67 14.49 -6.96
N SER A 77 -4.28 15.35 -6.14
CA SER A 77 -5.05 14.92 -4.97
C SER A 77 -6.25 14.07 -5.36
N HIS A 78 -6.82 14.26 -6.54
CA HIS A 78 -7.99 13.53 -7.01
C HIS A 78 -7.63 12.28 -7.81
N TYR A 79 -6.34 11.96 -7.99
CA TYR A 79 -5.93 10.78 -8.74
C TYR A 79 -6.32 9.49 -7.99
N THR A 80 -6.79 8.51 -8.73
CA THR A 80 -6.98 7.15 -8.24
C THR A 80 -5.63 6.47 -8.03
N ILE A 81 -5.63 5.37 -7.27
CA ILE A 81 -4.41 4.57 -7.04
C ILE A 81 -3.80 4.09 -8.38
N SER A 82 -4.64 3.70 -9.35
CA SER A 82 -4.16 3.28 -10.67
C SER A 82 -3.55 4.44 -11.46
N GLU A 83 -4.16 5.63 -11.41
CA GLU A 83 -3.65 6.83 -12.09
C GLU A 83 -2.27 7.25 -11.55
N HIS A 84 -2.07 7.22 -10.23
CA HIS A 84 -0.75 7.44 -9.62
C HIS A 84 0.29 6.43 -10.11
N ALA A 85 -0.06 5.14 -10.11
CA ALA A 85 0.84 4.09 -10.58
C ALA A 85 1.19 4.25 -12.06
N GLN A 86 0.22 4.61 -12.91
CA GLN A 86 0.43 4.86 -14.34
C GLN A 86 1.32 6.07 -14.57
N LEU A 87 1.16 7.15 -13.81
CA LEU A 87 2.01 8.34 -13.90
C LEU A 87 3.46 8.02 -13.56
N VAL A 88 3.69 7.33 -12.44
CA VAL A 88 5.04 6.88 -12.03
C VAL A 88 5.65 5.95 -13.09
N TYR A 89 4.86 5.01 -13.61
CA TYR A 89 5.29 4.12 -14.69
C TYR A 89 5.68 4.90 -15.95
N ALA A 90 4.86 5.88 -16.36
CA ALA A 90 5.10 6.70 -17.55
C ALA A 90 6.40 7.49 -17.43
N VAL A 91 6.70 8.07 -16.26
CA VAL A 91 7.97 8.77 -16.00
C VAL A 91 9.16 7.80 -16.07
N ASN A 92 9.08 6.67 -15.37
CA ASN A 92 10.16 5.68 -15.33
C ASN A 92 10.47 5.05 -16.69
N LYS A 93 9.46 4.88 -17.55
CA LYS A 93 9.64 4.39 -18.92
C LYS A 93 9.98 5.49 -19.93
N GLY A 94 10.03 6.74 -19.50
CA GLY A 94 10.26 7.90 -20.35
C GLY A 94 9.14 8.19 -21.34
N HIS A 95 7.93 7.71 -21.06
CA HIS A 95 6.71 8.05 -21.83
C HIS A 95 6.23 9.46 -21.47
N MET A 96 6.46 9.87 -20.23
CA MET A 96 6.30 11.24 -19.76
C MET A 96 7.68 11.78 -19.38
N LYS A 97 8.03 12.96 -19.91
CA LYS A 97 9.32 13.60 -19.62
C LYS A 97 9.15 15.09 -19.35
N ALA A 98 9.86 15.59 -18.33
CA ALA A 98 10.01 17.02 -18.14
C ALA A 98 11.00 17.55 -19.18
N VAL A 99 10.65 18.66 -19.82
CA VAL A 99 11.50 19.35 -20.81
C VAL A 99 11.60 20.81 -20.39
N GLU A 100 12.80 21.35 -20.49
CA GLU A 100 13.07 22.76 -20.21
C GLU A 100 12.32 23.67 -21.18
N VAL A 101 11.71 24.73 -20.65
CA VAL A 101 11.09 25.78 -21.46
C VAL A 101 12.12 26.89 -21.62
N ALA A 102 12.60 27.09 -22.85
CA ALA A 102 13.49 28.20 -23.15
C ALA A 102 12.80 29.51 -22.76
N SER A 103 13.46 30.31 -21.93
CA SER A 103 12.93 31.56 -21.36
C SER A 103 12.48 32.56 -22.42
N GLU A 104 12.96 32.43 -23.66
CA GLU A 104 12.57 33.26 -24.80
C GLU A 104 11.06 33.14 -25.13
N THR A 105 10.47 31.96 -24.92
CA THR A 105 9.03 31.72 -25.15
C THR A 105 8.12 32.17 -24.02
N ALA A 106 8.68 32.51 -22.84
CA ALA A 106 7.88 33.01 -21.71
C ALA A 106 7.26 34.39 -22.03
N LYS A 107 7.94 35.21 -22.84
CA LYS A 107 7.44 36.53 -23.24
C LYS A 107 6.26 36.46 -24.21
N GLU A 108 6.26 35.49 -25.12
CA GLU A 108 5.13 35.30 -26.07
C GLU A 108 3.90 34.69 -25.39
N ALA A 109 4.10 33.89 -24.34
CA ALA A 109 3.00 33.33 -23.56
C ALA A 109 2.26 34.39 -22.73
N GLU A 110 2.95 35.41 -22.20
CA GLU A 110 2.28 36.53 -21.53
C GLU A 110 1.41 37.36 -22.49
N GLU A 111 1.90 37.64 -23.70
CA GLU A 111 1.14 38.42 -24.69
C GLU A 111 -0.08 37.65 -25.24
N ASN A 112 -0.01 36.32 -25.34
CA ASN A 112 -1.12 35.51 -25.84
C ASN A 112 -2.06 34.97 -24.74
N SER A 113 -1.67 35.06 -23.46
CA SER A 113 -2.53 34.74 -22.30
C SER A 113 -3.49 35.89 -21.93
N GLY A 114 -3.27 37.09 -22.47
CA GLY A 114 -3.99 38.32 -22.10
C GLY A 114 -5.49 38.40 -22.45
N THR A 115 -6.12 37.38 -23.05
CA THR A 115 -7.53 37.50 -23.51
C THR A 115 -8.53 36.55 -22.81
N ILE A 116 -8.10 35.64 -21.92
CA ILE A 116 -9.06 34.81 -21.14
C ILE A 116 -8.61 34.69 -19.67
N TYR A 117 -8.19 35.79 -19.06
CA TYR A 117 -8.34 35.95 -17.62
C TYR A 117 -9.78 36.38 -17.33
N VAL A 118 -10.73 35.45 -17.53
CA VAL A 118 -11.99 35.51 -16.78
C VAL A 118 -11.60 35.27 -15.34
N ARG A 119 -11.26 36.35 -14.63
CA ARG A 119 -11.50 36.61 -13.20
C ARG A 119 -11.90 35.37 -12.40
N ILE A 120 -11.03 34.36 -12.32
CA ILE A 120 -11.10 33.37 -11.25
C ILE A 120 -10.53 34.16 -10.09
N LYS A 121 -11.43 34.89 -9.41
CA LYS A 121 -11.15 35.49 -8.12
C LYS A 121 -10.45 34.41 -7.30
N ASP A 122 -9.37 34.81 -6.68
CA ASP A 122 -8.71 34.16 -5.56
C ASP A 122 -9.79 33.66 -4.59
N ASN A 123 -10.21 32.42 -4.80
CA ASN A 123 -11.06 31.64 -3.91
C ASN A 123 -10.30 30.36 -3.58
N ASP A 124 -9.00 30.54 -3.32
CA ASP A 124 -8.10 29.61 -2.61
C ASP A 124 -8.04 30.00 -1.11
N GLU A 125 -9.08 30.68 -0.60
CA GLU A 125 -9.49 30.64 0.81
C GLU A 125 -10.57 29.55 0.93
N ASP A 126 -10.19 28.29 0.67
CA ASP A 126 -10.81 27.20 1.43
C ASP A 126 -10.04 27.17 2.75
N GLU A 127 -10.38 28.17 3.58
CA GLU A 127 -10.48 28.02 5.02
C GLU A 127 -11.33 26.77 5.27
N ASP A 128 -10.69 25.60 5.30
CA ASP A 128 -11.11 24.56 6.22
C ASP A 128 -10.80 25.10 7.64
N GLU A 129 -11.50 26.17 8.03
CA GLU A 129 -11.94 26.39 9.40
C GLU A 129 -12.84 25.21 9.72
N ASP A 130 -12.22 24.05 9.99
CA ASP A 130 -12.74 23.16 10.99
C ASP A 130 -12.65 23.97 12.30
N GLU A 131 -13.64 24.86 12.49
CA GLU A 131 -14.22 25.16 13.80
C GLU A 131 -14.66 23.81 14.38
N ASP A 132 -13.68 23.02 14.83
CA ASP A 132 -13.86 22.12 15.95
C ASP A 132 -14.15 23.07 17.12
N GLU A 133 -15.40 23.55 17.17
CA GLU A 133 -16.03 23.99 18.40
C GLU A 133 -15.64 22.95 19.44
N ASP A 134 -14.85 23.41 20.41
CA ASP A 134 -14.63 22.77 21.68
C ASP A 134 -16.02 22.54 22.32
N GLU A 135 -16.73 21.50 21.90
CA GLU A 135 -17.72 20.88 22.73
C GLU A 135 -16.93 20.25 23.88
N GLU A 136 -16.70 21.08 24.90
CA GLU A 136 -16.49 20.68 26.28
C GLU A 136 -17.53 19.60 26.60
N MET A 137 -17.14 18.35 26.35
CA MET A 137 -17.84 17.17 26.83
C MET A 137 -17.78 17.23 28.35
N ASN A 138 -18.82 17.87 28.88
CA ASN A 138 -19.16 17.95 30.27
C ASN A 138 -18.98 16.55 30.89
N ASP A 139 -18.10 16.51 31.87
CA ASP A 139 -17.83 15.42 32.78
C ASP A 139 -19.13 15.12 33.56
N LYS A 140 -20.06 14.41 32.93
CA LYS A 140 -21.19 13.80 33.63
C LYS A 140 -20.69 12.50 34.24
N GLU A 141 -20.26 12.64 35.48
CA GLU A 141 -20.28 11.61 36.51
C GLU A 141 -21.69 11.02 36.57
N ASP A 142 -22.00 10.05 35.71
CA ASP A 142 -23.14 9.18 35.93
C ASP A 142 -22.70 8.12 36.94
N GLU A 143 -23.07 8.44 38.18
CA GLU A 143 -23.15 7.55 39.32
C GLU A 143 -23.94 6.27 38.97
N ASP A 144 -23.38 5.16 39.43
CA ASP A 144 -23.98 3.87 39.78
C ASP A 144 -25.45 3.61 39.41
N GLU A 145 -25.69 2.50 38.68
CA GLU A 145 -26.73 1.55 39.07
C GLU A 145 -26.35 0.12 38.61
N GLU A 146 -26.02 -0.71 39.61
CA GLU A 146 -26.08 -2.17 39.53
C GLU A 146 -27.53 -2.60 39.29
N GLU A 147 -27.82 -3.44 38.29
CA GLU A 147 -28.68 -4.64 38.33
C GLU A 147 -28.28 -5.43 37.06
N GLY A 148 -27.85 -6.69 37.07
CA GLY A 148 -28.57 -7.84 37.62
C GLY A 148 -29.29 -8.54 36.45
N GLU A 149 -28.58 -9.33 35.64
CA GLU A 149 -29.25 -10.40 34.88
C GLU A 149 -28.26 -11.52 34.52
N GLU A 150 -28.36 -12.59 35.30
CA GLU A 150 -27.85 -13.91 34.98
C GLU A 150 -28.79 -14.49 33.91
N GLY A 151 -28.34 -14.50 32.66
CA GLY A 151 -28.98 -15.20 31.56
C GLY A 151 -28.17 -16.44 31.22
N GLU A 152 -28.58 -17.57 31.81
CA GLU A 152 -28.20 -18.93 31.46
C GLU A 152 -28.56 -19.26 30.00
N GLU A 153 -27.74 -20.12 29.40
CA GLU A 153 -28.08 -21.12 28.37
C GLU A 153 -28.71 -20.65 27.04
N ASP A 154 -28.03 -20.91 25.92
CA ASP A 154 -28.51 -21.99 25.04
C ASP A 154 -27.42 -22.42 24.04
N GLU A 155 -27.27 -23.72 23.92
CA GLU A 155 -26.47 -24.41 22.93
C GLU A 155 -27.27 -24.46 21.63
N THR A 156 -26.85 -23.73 20.60
CA THR A 156 -27.26 -24.08 19.24
C THR A 156 -26.02 -24.32 18.39
N GLU A 157 -25.64 -25.59 18.39
CA GLU A 157 -25.18 -26.31 17.21
C GLU A 157 -26.01 -25.87 15.97
N ASP A 158 -25.35 -25.65 14.82
CA ASP A 158 -25.89 -25.70 13.43
C ASP A 158 -25.43 -24.57 12.48
N GLU A 159 -24.12 -24.30 12.36
CA GLU A 159 -23.60 -23.46 11.25
C GLU A 159 -22.68 -24.21 10.26
N ASP A 160 -22.70 -25.55 10.25
CA ASP A 160 -21.95 -26.37 9.27
C ASP A 160 -22.83 -26.88 8.09
N ARG A 161 -23.95 -26.22 7.76
CA ARG A 161 -24.89 -26.71 6.71
C ARG A 161 -25.09 -25.83 5.47
N GLU A 162 -24.45 -24.67 5.37
CA GLU A 162 -24.62 -23.79 4.19
C GLU A 162 -23.38 -23.78 3.25
N GLU A 163 -22.21 -24.26 3.67
CA GLU A 163 -20.98 -24.23 2.86
C GLU A 163 -20.83 -25.39 1.84
N ILE A 164 -21.94 -26.04 1.45
CA ILE A 164 -21.93 -27.12 0.44
C ILE A 164 -22.75 -26.77 -0.81
N GLN A 165 -23.57 -25.71 -0.80
CA GLN A 165 -24.38 -25.36 -1.98
C GLN A 165 -23.66 -24.47 -3.02
N LEU A 166 -22.72 -23.60 -2.62
CA LEU A 166 -22.03 -22.74 -3.59
C LEU A 166 -20.98 -23.46 -4.47
N ARG A 167 -20.59 -24.69 -4.12
CA ARG A 167 -19.59 -25.45 -4.89
C ARG A 167 -20.16 -26.22 -6.09
N LYS A 168 -21.49 -26.17 -6.32
CA LYS A 168 -22.15 -26.89 -7.42
C LYS A 168 -22.41 -26.06 -8.69
N GLN A 169 -22.22 -24.74 -8.69
CA GLN A 169 -22.57 -23.92 -9.86
C GLN A 169 -21.41 -23.58 -10.83
N PHE A 170 -20.16 -23.96 -10.52
CA PHE A 170 -19.00 -23.64 -11.38
C PHE A 170 -18.38 -24.84 -12.12
N ARG A 171 -19.12 -25.94 -12.29
CA ARG A 171 -18.65 -27.15 -13.00
C ARG A 171 -19.57 -27.57 -14.15
N THR A 172 -19.80 -26.70 -15.14
CA THR A 172 -20.31 -27.12 -16.46
C THR A 172 -20.04 -26.05 -17.52
N THR A 173 -18.83 -26.01 -18.09
CA THR A 173 -18.58 -25.55 -19.48
C THR A 173 -17.16 -25.98 -19.92
N GLU A 174 -16.90 -27.28 -19.99
CA GLU A 174 -15.77 -27.84 -20.76
C GLU A 174 -16.21 -29.12 -21.48
N HIS A 175 -16.98 -28.92 -22.54
CA HIS A 175 -17.12 -29.77 -23.72
C HIS A 175 -17.03 -28.75 -24.88
N GLU A 176 -16.33 -28.89 -25.99
CA GLU A 176 -15.88 -30.02 -26.78
C GLU A 176 -15.02 -29.38 -27.87
N THR A 177 -13.77 -29.79 -28.08
CA THR A 177 -13.19 -29.84 -29.45
C THR A 177 -12.16 -30.96 -29.50
N THR A 178 -12.70 -32.15 -29.68
CA THR A 178 -12.14 -33.29 -30.40
C THR A 178 -11.38 -32.83 -31.66
N SER A 179 -10.14 -33.26 -31.82
CA SER A 179 -9.75 -34.43 -32.62
C SER A 179 -9.51 -34.12 -34.10
N THR A 180 -8.24 -33.90 -34.45
CA THR A 180 -7.58 -34.36 -35.69
C THR A 180 -6.08 -34.10 -35.48
N GLY A 181 -5.16 -35.06 -35.38
CA GLY A 181 -4.99 -36.26 -36.18
C GLY A 181 -3.99 -35.99 -37.31
N ARG A 182 -2.67 -36.12 -37.05
CA ARG A 182 -1.58 -36.55 -37.97
C ARG A 182 -0.21 -36.29 -37.30
N LYS A 183 0.56 -37.31 -36.92
CA LYS A 183 1.39 -38.26 -37.72
C LYS A 183 2.88 -37.85 -37.65
N ALA A 184 3.56 -38.48 -36.69
CA ALA A 184 4.86 -39.16 -36.75
C ALA A 184 6.12 -38.49 -37.34
N VAL A 185 7.23 -38.88 -36.69
CA VAL A 185 8.62 -39.00 -37.15
C VAL A 185 9.49 -37.73 -37.06
N ALA A 186 10.38 -37.68 -36.07
CA ALA A 186 11.80 -37.96 -36.29
C ALA A 186 12.58 -37.78 -34.98
N ASP A 187 13.38 -38.80 -34.69
CA ASP A 187 14.48 -38.82 -33.74
C ASP A 187 15.39 -37.59 -33.86
N ASN A 188 15.95 -37.14 -32.74
CA ASN A 188 17.32 -36.65 -32.67
C ASN A 188 17.80 -36.57 -31.22
N ASP A 189 18.65 -37.56 -30.91
CA ASP A 189 19.93 -37.45 -30.23
C ASP A 189 20.13 -36.40 -29.13
N ALA A 190 20.19 -36.93 -27.91
CA ALA A 190 21.37 -36.92 -27.07
C ALA A 190 22.42 -35.83 -27.36
N VAL A 191 22.45 -34.81 -26.51
CA VAL A 191 23.71 -34.22 -26.06
C VAL A 191 23.66 -33.97 -24.56
N GLU A 192 24.42 -34.83 -23.89
CA GLU A 192 25.00 -34.75 -22.57
C GLU A 192 25.61 -33.35 -22.33
N ALA A 193 25.13 -32.65 -21.30
CA ALA A 193 25.79 -31.44 -20.79
C ALA A 193 25.77 -31.47 -19.26
N THR A 194 26.87 -32.00 -18.76
CA THR A 194 27.49 -31.88 -17.46
C THR A 194 27.17 -30.60 -16.67
N HIS A 195 26.97 -30.81 -15.37
CA HIS A 195 26.89 -29.81 -14.30
C HIS A 195 28.09 -28.84 -14.28
N PRO A 196 27.92 -27.69 -13.60
CA PRO A 196 28.76 -27.56 -12.41
C PRO A 196 27.96 -27.19 -11.15
N THR A 197 28.18 -28.04 -10.15
CA THR A 197 27.98 -27.83 -8.72
C THR A 197 28.56 -26.48 -8.32
N ARG A 198 27.68 -25.54 -7.92
CA ARG A 198 28.10 -24.29 -7.28
C ARG A 198 28.12 -24.51 -5.77
N GLU A 199 29.30 -24.85 -5.28
CA GLU A 199 29.66 -24.65 -3.88
C GLU A 199 29.55 -23.15 -3.55
N SER A 200 28.85 -22.83 -2.47
CA SER A 200 28.95 -21.51 -1.83
C SER A 200 29.00 -21.74 -0.33
N SER A 201 30.23 -22.06 0.07
CA SER A 201 30.94 -21.53 1.23
C SER A 201 30.09 -20.86 2.31
N GLU A 202 30.07 -21.56 3.43
CA GLU A 202 29.98 -21.05 4.79
C GLU A 202 30.77 -19.76 4.99
N SER A 203 30.15 -18.77 5.65
CA SER A 203 30.80 -17.64 6.31
C SER A 203 29.81 -17.12 7.36
N ARG A 204 29.86 -17.71 8.57
CA ARG A 204 30.53 -17.16 9.75
C ARG A 204 29.85 -15.93 10.37
N SER A 205 29.61 -16.10 11.68
CA SER A 205 29.89 -15.11 12.72
C SER A 205 28.86 -14.00 12.92
N SER A 206 27.92 -14.25 13.84
CA SER A 206 27.50 -13.21 14.79
C SER A 206 27.45 -13.79 16.20
N SER A 207 28.37 -13.30 17.01
CA SER A 207 28.57 -13.58 18.42
C SER A 207 27.38 -13.14 19.27
N PRO A 208 26.92 -13.92 20.27
CA PRO A 208 26.20 -13.36 21.40
C PRO A 208 27.22 -12.79 22.39
N LEU A 209 27.29 -11.46 22.46
CA LEU A 209 28.03 -10.77 23.50
C LEU A 209 27.33 -10.93 24.85
N ASN A 210 28.07 -11.54 25.78
CA ASN A 210 28.23 -11.12 27.17
C ASN A 210 27.03 -10.46 27.86
N GLY A 211 26.31 -11.26 28.65
CA GLY A 211 25.64 -10.82 29.86
C GLY A 211 26.15 -11.65 31.03
N SER A 212 27.33 -11.30 31.53
CA SER A 212 27.89 -11.86 32.77
C SER A 212 26.93 -11.57 33.93
N ASN A 213 26.24 -12.61 34.39
CA ASN A 213 25.60 -12.62 35.71
C ASN A 213 26.72 -12.48 36.75
N ALA A 214 26.91 -11.25 37.22
CA ALA A 214 27.64 -10.99 38.44
C ALA A 214 26.91 -11.70 39.58
N THR A 215 27.45 -12.83 39.98
CA THR A 215 27.20 -13.49 41.26
C THR A 215 27.57 -12.49 42.36
N PHE A 216 26.59 -11.70 42.79
CA PHE A 216 26.72 -10.87 43.98
C PHE A 216 26.52 -11.78 45.19
N ASP A 217 27.65 -12.21 45.74
CA ASP A 217 27.77 -12.93 47.00
C ASP A 217 27.39 -11.96 48.13
N GLN A 218 26.09 -11.93 48.47
CA GLN A 218 25.59 -11.16 49.60
C GLN A 218 25.71 -12.03 50.84
N THR A 219 26.83 -11.82 51.52
CA THR A 219 27.10 -12.33 52.85
C THR A 219 25.94 -12.04 53.81
N HIS A 220 25.40 -13.14 54.31
CA HIS A 220 24.81 -13.35 55.63
C HIS A 220 24.95 -12.15 56.59
N VAL A 221 23.90 -11.33 56.69
CA VAL A 221 23.58 -10.59 57.90
C VAL A 221 22.27 -11.11 58.44
N ASP A 222 22.43 -12.00 59.42
CA ASP A 222 21.38 -12.44 60.32
C ASP A 222 20.85 -11.22 61.06
N SER A 223 19.75 -10.68 60.56
CA SER A 223 18.94 -9.69 61.24
C SER A 223 17.51 -10.17 61.10
N SER A 224 17.14 -11.07 62.00
CA SER A 224 15.74 -11.42 62.28
C SER A 224 14.90 -10.14 62.29
N PRO A 225 14.03 -9.94 61.28
CA PRO A 225 13.12 -8.81 61.31
C PRO A 225 12.14 -9.04 62.47
N PRO A 226 11.80 -7.99 63.24
CA PRO A 226 10.77 -8.09 64.25
C PRO A 226 9.45 -8.55 63.58
N PRO A 227 8.61 -9.34 64.27
CA PRO A 227 7.38 -9.88 63.70
C PRO A 227 6.53 -8.71 63.19
N SER A 228 6.51 -8.55 61.87
CA SER A 228 5.79 -7.49 61.21
C SER A 228 4.33 -7.79 61.46
N ARG A 229 3.70 -6.90 62.23
CA ARG A 229 2.27 -6.91 62.53
C ARG A 229 1.52 -7.20 61.24
N ILE A 230 0.92 -8.38 61.17
CA ILE A 230 0.08 -8.82 60.05
C ILE A 230 -1.11 -7.87 60.03
N VAL A 231 -0.98 -6.78 59.29
CA VAL A 231 -2.07 -5.86 59.03
C VAL A 231 -2.99 -6.61 58.08
N SER A 232 -4.07 -7.14 58.62
CA SER A 232 -5.12 -7.84 57.88
C SER A 232 -5.48 -6.99 56.66
N LYS A 233 -5.15 -7.49 55.46
CA LYS A 233 -5.53 -6.85 54.20
C LYS A 233 -7.05 -6.63 54.24
N THR A 234 -7.44 -5.38 54.29
CA THR A 234 -8.84 -4.98 54.29
C THR A 234 -9.47 -5.35 52.94
N ASP A 235 -10.71 -5.88 52.97
CA ASP A 235 -11.44 -6.41 51.79
C ASP A 235 -11.51 -5.45 50.58
N ALA A 236 -11.33 -4.15 50.81
CA ALA A 236 -11.29 -3.14 49.75
C ALA A 236 -10.13 -3.34 48.75
N GLY A 237 -9.01 -3.96 49.16
CA GLY A 237 -7.86 -4.24 48.28
C GLY A 237 -8.15 -5.34 47.25
N VAL A 238 -9.00 -6.31 47.60
CA VAL A 238 -9.33 -7.47 46.73
C VAL A 238 -10.20 -7.03 45.56
N LYS A 239 -11.16 -6.12 45.79
CA LYS A 239 -12.08 -5.62 44.76
C LYS A 239 -11.35 -4.85 43.64
N LYS A 240 -10.35 -4.02 43.99
CA LYS A 240 -9.55 -3.28 43.00
C LYS A 240 -8.79 -4.22 42.07
N ASN A 241 -8.28 -5.34 42.59
CA ASN A 241 -7.54 -6.32 41.80
C ASN A 241 -8.43 -7.00 40.73
N LYS A 242 -9.68 -7.35 41.07
CA LYS A 242 -10.65 -7.96 40.13
C LYS A 242 -10.95 -7.05 38.92
N ARG A 243 -11.03 -5.73 39.14
CA ARG A 243 -11.25 -4.75 38.04
C ARG A 243 -10.06 -4.70 37.08
N PHE A 244 -8.84 -4.73 37.60
CA PHE A 244 -7.62 -4.76 36.78
C PHE A 244 -7.50 -6.05 35.99
N GLU A 245 -7.76 -7.21 36.61
CA GLU A 245 -7.76 -8.50 35.90
C GLU A 245 -8.77 -8.55 34.75
N LYS A 246 -9.99 -8.04 34.96
CA LYS A 246 -11.01 -7.93 33.91
C LYS A 246 -10.53 -7.05 32.74
N LYS A 247 -9.90 -5.90 33.05
CA LYS A 247 -9.32 -4.99 32.03
C LYS A 247 -8.18 -5.68 31.27
N LEU A 248 -7.31 -6.42 31.97
CA LEU A 248 -6.21 -7.17 31.37
C LEU A 248 -6.73 -8.23 30.39
N ARG A 249 -7.74 -9.02 30.77
CA ARG A 249 -8.36 -10.01 29.89
C ARG A 249 -8.97 -9.37 28.64
N ARG A 250 -9.65 -8.22 28.78
CA ARG A 250 -10.20 -7.46 27.63
C ARG A 250 -9.10 -6.99 26.68
N LEU A 251 -7.99 -6.48 27.21
CA LEU A 251 -6.85 -6.05 26.40
C LEU A 251 -6.18 -7.23 25.68
N GLN A 252 -5.95 -8.34 26.38
CA GLN A 252 -5.42 -9.57 25.77
C GLN A 252 -6.32 -10.14 24.68
N LYS A 253 -7.65 -10.03 24.82
CA LYS A 253 -8.60 -10.39 23.77
C LYS A 253 -8.44 -9.48 22.55
N LYS A 254 -8.41 -8.15 22.73
CA LYS A 254 -8.23 -7.18 21.65
C LYS A 254 -6.90 -7.35 20.91
N VAL A 255 -5.81 -7.66 21.62
CA VAL A 255 -4.51 -7.92 20.98
C VAL A 255 -4.61 -9.13 20.06
N ARG A 256 -5.22 -10.24 20.51
CA ARG A 256 -5.43 -11.43 19.67
C ARG A 256 -6.28 -11.15 18.44
N GLU A 257 -7.38 -10.39 18.58
CA GLU A 257 -8.24 -10.01 17.45
C GLU A 257 -7.49 -9.16 16.42
N LEU A 258 -6.65 -8.22 16.88
CA LEU A 258 -5.82 -7.40 16.00
C LEU A 258 -4.74 -8.23 15.29
N GLU A 259 -4.11 -9.18 15.99
CA GLU A 259 -3.13 -10.11 15.39
C GLU A 259 -3.77 -10.97 14.30
N GLN A 260 -4.98 -11.51 14.54
CA GLN A 260 -5.74 -12.26 13.54
C GLN A 260 -6.09 -11.40 12.32
N THR A 261 -6.54 -10.17 12.56
CA THR A 261 -6.87 -9.23 11.48
C THR A 261 -5.64 -8.90 10.62
N LEU A 262 -4.50 -8.64 11.26
CA LEU A 262 -3.24 -8.36 10.58
C LEU A 262 -2.77 -9.56 9.73
N GLU A 263 -2.90 -10.78 10.24
CA GLU A 263 -2.51 -11.97 9.48
C GLU A 263 -3.46 -12.24 8.30
N ALA A 264 -4.76 -11.97 8.46
CA ALA A 264 -5.71 -12.03 7.36
C ALA A 264 -5.37 -11.01 6.25
N GLU A 265 -5.03 -9.77 6.60
CA GLU A 265 -4.58 -8.75 5.64
C GLU A 265 -3.29 -9.16 4.92
N ARG A 266 -2.33 -9.75 5.64
CA ARG A 266 -1.10 -10.30 5.03
C ARG A 266 -1.40 -11.42 4.05
N GLU A 267 -2.32 -12.32 4.38
CA GLU A 267 -2.70 -13.40 3.46
C GLU A 267 -3.40 -12.86 2.20
N VAL A 268 -4.24 -11.83 2.32
CA VAL A 268 -4.82 -11.13 1.15
C VAL A 268 -3.71 -10.51 0.29
N GLY A 269 -2.70 -9.90 0.91
CA GLY A 269 -1.50 -9.40 0.23
C GLY A 269 -0.77 -10.51 -0.55
N ARG A 270 -0.46 -11.63 0.11
CA ARG A 270 0.20 -12.80 -0.52
C ARG A 270 -0.63 -13.36 -1.68
N LYS A 271 -1.96 -13.43 -1.56
CA LYS A 271 -2.86 -13.87 -2.64
C LYS A 271 -2.80 -12.93 -3.84
N LYS A 272 -2.82 -11.61 -3.60
CA LYS A 272 -2.72 -10.60 -4.65
C LYS A 272 -1.38 -10.69 -5.38
N ASP A 273 -0.28 -10.86 -4.65
CA ASP A 273 1.05 -11.00 -5.24
C ASP A 273 1.14 -12.28 -6.09
N ARG A 274 0.65 -13.42 -5.60
CA ARG A 274 0.57 -14.67 -6.39
C ARG A 274 -0.22 -14.48 -7.68
N PHE A 275 -1.35 -13.76 -7.62
CA PHE A 275 -2.16 -13.47 -8.81
C PHE A 275 -1.39 -12.64 -9.85
N TRP A 276 -0.71 -11.57 -9.42
CA TRP A 276 0.05 -10.72 -10.34
C TRP A 276 1.26 -11.45 -10.94
N MET A 277 1.99 -12.24 -10.14
CA MET A 277 3.10 -13.06 -10.63
C MET A 277 2.64 -14.07 -11.68
N GLY A 278 1.51 -14.75 -11.46
CA GLY A 278 0.95 -15.67 -12.46
C GLY A 278 0.53 -14.98 -13.76
N LYS A 279 -0.03 -13.76 -13.67
CA LYS A 279 -0.38 -12.96 -14.84
C LYS A 279 0.87 -12.52 -15.63
N GLU A 280 1.93 -12.13 -14.92
CA GLU A 280 3.21 -11.76 -15.54
C GLU A 280 3.89 -12.95 -16.22
N GLU A 281 3.89 -14.13 -15.57
CA GLU A 281 4.43 -15.37 -16.14
C GLU A 281 3.69 -15.75 -17.44
N ASN A 282 2.35 -15.71 -17.43
CA ASN A 282 1.55 -15.99 -18.61
C ASN A 282 1.85 -15.00 -19.76
N TRP A 283 1.92 -13.71 -19.46
CA TRP A 283 2.25 -12.68 -20.45
C TRP A 283 3.65 -12.90 -21.05
N MET A 284 4.63 -13.28 -20.22
CA MET A 284 5.98 -13.59 -20.70
C MET A 284 6.00 -14.84 -21.58
N GLU A 285 5.20 -15.86 -21.29
CA GLU A 285 5.10 -17.06 -22.12
C GLU A 285 4.43 -16.77 -23.47
N GLU A 286 3.34 -16.00 -23.50
CA GLU A 286 2.72 -15.54 -24.75
C GLU A 286 3.73 -14.79 -25.62
N LYS A 287 4.52 -13.91 -25.03
CA LYS A 287 5.58 -13.17 -25.73
C LYS A 287 6.67 -14.10 -26.27
N ARG A 288 7.09 -15.13 -25.51
CA ARG A 288 8.04 -16.15 -25.99
C ARG A 288 7.47 -16.89 -27.20
N GLN A 289 6.20 -17.29 -27.15
CA GLN A 289 5.54 -17.97 -28.26
C GLN A 289 5.46 -17.09 -29.50
N LEU A 290 5.13 -15.80 -29.33
CA LEU A 290 5.07 -14.85 -30.43
C LEU A 290 6.43 -14.69 -31.12
N VAL A 291 7.52 -14.57 -30.34
CA VAL A 291 8.89 -14.49 -30.88
C VAL A 291 9.26 -15.77 -31.63
N LYS A 292 8.91 -16.96 -31.09
CA LYS A 292 9.12 -18.24 -31.79
C LYS A 292 8.39 -18.27 -33.13
N ARG A 293 7.11 -17.88 -33.16
CA ARG A 293 6.31 -17.82 -34.41
C ARG A 293 6.91 -16.87 -35.44
N TYR A 294 7.32 -15.68 -35.00
CA TYR A 294 7.96 -14.70 -35.88
C TYR A 294 9.27 -15.24 -36.46
N ARG A 295 10.13 -15.85 -35.62
CA ARG A 295 11.38 -16.47 -36.07
C ARG A 295 11.13 -17.57 -37.11
N SER A 296 10.16 -18.45 -36.88
CA SER A 296 9.78 -19.49 -37.85
C SER A 296 9.23 -18.92 -39.16
N ALA A 297 8.47 -17.82 -39.13
CA ALA A 297 7.95 -17.17 -40.32
C ALA A 297 9.05 -16.52 -41.17
N VAL A 298 10.04 -15.91 -40.52
CA VAL A 298 11.22 -15.33 -41.18
C VAL A 298 12.04 -16.43 -41.86
N GLU A 299 12.28 -17.55 -41.18
CA GLU A 299 13.03 -18.67 -41.75
C GLU A 299 12.33 -19.27 -42.97
N LYS A 300 11.00 -19.43 -42.91
CA LYS A 300 10.20 -19.92 -44.04
C LYS A 300 10.22 -19.00 -45.25
N SER A 301 10.34 -17.67 -45.04
CA SER A 301 10.39 -16.69 -46.14
C SER A 301 11.75 -16.65 -46.85
N ARG A 302 12.76 -17.36 -46.34
CA ARG A 302 14.13 -17.36 -46.86
C ARG A 302 14.41 -18.49 -47.85
N ILE A 303 13.50 -19.45 -47.96
CA ILE A 303 13.54 -20.61 -48.87
C ILE A 303 12.74 -20.25 -50.12
#